data_AF-A0A9E7HZU3-F1
#
_entry.id   AF-A0A9E7HZU3-F1
#
_cell.length_a   1.000
_cell.length_b   1.000
_cell.length_c   1.000
_cell.angle_alpha   90.00
_cell.angle_beta   90.00
_cell.angle_gamma   90.00
#
_symmetry.space_group_name_H-M   'P 1'
#
loop_
_entity.id
_entity.type
_entity.pdbx_description
1 polymer ?
#
loop_
_entity_poly.entity_id
_entity_poly.type
_entity_poly.pdbx_seq_one_letter_code
_entity_poly.pdbx_strand_id
1 'polypeptide(L)'
;MNNIQHELEFYQARLRTKCSHHRRSVAACLVQGAYVSELDRQHNRKGQEAFAPPWWEFFRFELTSNLVDDADSSIFGAIYEFKPASSKDSSVQDAPNFVVAFRGTIPSKESLAQDGLLDINIIQNGLHRTSRFAIAMRAVQNIVSAAKSSNVWLAGHSLGAAIATLAGKNMAKMGTLIETFLFNPPFVSAPIERIKDTNVKQGIRIASSFLTAGLSFALKDHHQERSTPDDSFAMLSSWVPRLFVNPCDFICSEYIGYFEHRNFMEKLGVGGIERLATQNSIGGLFLRALGKDSDPLHLLPSANLTTNLSPSPDFKIAHGLHQWWRPDLHLQSKQYHYG
;
A
#
# COMPACT_ATOMS: atom_id res chain seq x y z
N MET A 1 16.76 20.39 13.14
CA MET A 1 15.88 20.29 14.32
C MET A 1 14.95 21.50 14.48
N ASN A 2 15.31 22.73 14.09
CA ASN A 2 14.40 23.89 14.16
C ASN A 2 13.27 23.95 13.12
N ASN A 3 13.20 23.02 12.16
CA ASN A 3 12.19 23.05 11.09
C ASN A 3 10.97 22.14 11.38
N ILE A 4 11.09 21.19 12.31
CA ILE A 4 10.04 20.18 12.59
C ILE A 4 8.97 20.74 13.52
N GLN A 5 9.37 21.52 14.54
CA GLN A 5 8.44 22.21 15.44
C GLN A 5 7.55 23.19 14.65
N HIS A 6 8.15 23.93 13.71
CA HIS A 6 7.47 24.92 12.88
C HIS A 6 6.54 24.28 11.82
N GLU A 7 6.90 23.11 11.29
CA GLU A 7 6.03 22.33 10.38
C GLU A 7 4.85 21.67 11.11
N LEU A 8 5.02 21.26 12.38
CA LEU A 8 3.97 20.66 13.20
C LEU A 8 3.02 21.71 13.82
N GLU A 9 3.51 22.91 14.15
CA GLU A 9 2.69 24.01 14.66
C GLU A 9 1.66 24.53 13.64
N PHE A 10 1.95 24.41 12.34
CA PHE A 10 1.00 24.78 11.27
C PHE A 10 -0.26 23.88 11.22
N TYR A 11 -0.22 22.71 11.87
CA TYR A 11 -1.34 21.76 11.94
C TYR A 11 -2.33 22.01 13.09
N GLN A 12 -2.22 23.13 13.82
CA GLN A 12 -3.14 23.49 14.92
C GLN A 12 -4.60 23.79 14.49
N ALA A 13 -4.96 23.68 13.22
CA ALA A 13 -6.34 23.84 12.77
C ALA A 13 -7.13 22.53 12.84
N ARG A 14 -7.59 22.17 14.05
CA ARG A 14 -8.74 21.27 14.33
C ARG A 14 -8.59 19.84 13.76
N LEU A 15 -8.41 18.85 14.65
CA LEU A 15 -8.59 17.41 14.38
C LEU A 15 -9.95 17.16 13.69
N ARG A 16 -9.98 17.25 12.36
CA ARG A 16 -11.09 16.85 11.52
C ARG A 16 -10.69 15.53 10.89
N THR A 17 -10.87 14.46 11.67
CA THR A 17 -10.71 13.05 11.30
C THR A 17 -11.49 12.65 10.03
N LYS A 18 -12.48 13.45 9.60
CA LYS A 18 -13.21 13.29 8.32
C LYS A 18 -12.46 13.80 7.08
N CYS A 19 -11.45 14.66 7.23
CA CYS A 19 -10.73 15.23 6.08
C CYS A 19 -9.80 14.17 5.48
N SER A 20 -9.98 13.84 4.20
CA SER A 20 -9.15 12.87 3.48
C SER A 20 -7.66 13.22 3.52
N HIS A 21 -7.33 14.52 3.46
CA HIS A 21 -5.96 15.01 3.62
C HIS A 21 -5.41 14.70 5.01
N HIS A 22 -6.19 14.92 6.06
CA HIS A 22 -5.74 14.67 7.43
C HIS A 22 -5.51 13.18 7.69
N ARG A 23 -6.44 12.30 7.28
CA ARG A 23 -6.28 10.84 7.43
C ARG A 23 -5.04 10.33 6.71
N ARG A 24 -4.77 10.84 5.49
CA ARG A 24 -3.56 10.53 4.73
C ARG A 24 -2.30 10.96 5.49
N SER A 25 -2.25 12.21 5.97
CA SER A 25 -1.09 12.71 6.73
C SER A 25 -0.86 11.89 8.00
N VAL A 26 -1.90 11.58 8.78
CA VAL A 26 -1.81 10.74 9.98
C VAL A 26 -1.23 9.37 9.63
N ALA A 27 -1.79 8.67 8.64
CA ALA A 27 -1.32 7.34 8.25
C ALA A 27 0.15 7.37 7.77
N ALA A 28 0.54 8.38 6.99
CA ALA A 28 1.91 8.54 6.53
C ALA A 28 2.87 8.85 7.70
N CYS A 29 2.50 9.73 8.63
CA CYS A 29 3.30 10.03 9.83
C CYS A 29 3.48 8.81 10.74
N LEU A 30 2.45 7.98 10.91
CA LEU A 30 2.57 6.75 11.71
C LEU A 30 3.49 5.72 11.04
N VAL A 31 3.46 5.60 9.70
CA VAL A 31 4.46 4.79 8.97
C VAL A 31 5.87 5.37 9.14
N GLN A 32 6.01 6.70 9.16
CA GLN A 32 7.29 7.35 9.44
C GLN A 32 7.75 7.09 10.88
N GLY A 33 6.85 7.00 11.85
CA GLY A 33 7.16 6.55 13.22
C GLY A 33 7.82 5.17 13.24
N ALA A 34 7.37 4.22 12.41
CA ALA A 34 8.01 2.91 12.28
C ALA A 34 9.41 2.99 11.64
N TYR A 35 9.62 3.87 10.66
CA TYR A 35 10.95 4.17 10.11
C TYR A 35 11.90 4.70 11.18
N VAL A 36 11.46 5.70 11.96
CA VAL A 36 12.31 6.35 12.95
C VAL A 36 12.56 5.43 14.16
N SER A 37 11.61 4.56 14.52
CA SER A 37 11.81 3.54 15.55
C SER A 37 12.95 2.57 15.19
N GLU A 38 13.04 2.15 13.93
CA GLU A 38 14.16 1.34 13.46
C GLU A 38 15.48 2.12 13.46
N LEU A 39 15.46 3.39 13.06
CA LEU A 39 16.66 4.23 13.13
C LEU A 39 17.11 4.44 14.58
N ASP A 40 16.19 4.64 15.52
CA ASP A 40 16.50 4.74 16.95
C ASP A 40 17.12 3.46 17.47
N ARG A 41 16.60 2.28 17.06
CA ARG A 41 17.22 0.98 17.36
C ARG A 41 18.66 0.88 16.82
N GLN A 42 18.87 1.22 15.55
CA GLN A 42 20.19 1.16 14.90
C GLN A 42 21.24 2.06 15.58
N HIS A 43 20.81 3.19 16.15
CA HIS A 43 21.69 4.13 16.85
C HIS A 43 21.61 4.01 18.38
N ASN A 44 20.92 2.99 18.90
CA ASN A 44 20.68 2.77 20.34
C ASN A 44 20.10 3.99 21.09
N ARG A 45 19.26 4.80 20.42
CA ARG A 45 18.54 5.92 21.04
C ARG A 45 17.33 5.40 21.81
N LYS A 46 17.19 5.80 23.08
CA LYS A 46 16.13 5.33 23.99
C LYS A 46 15.60 6.46 24.86
N GLY A 47 14.37 6.30 25.35
CA GLY A 47 13.75 7.26 26.28
C GLY A 47 13.71 8.67 25.68
N GLN A 48 14.26 9.65 26.40
CA GLN A 48 14.28 11.06 25.97
C GLN A 48 15.16 11.32 24.73
N GLU A 49 16.06 10.40 24.39
CA GLU A 49 16.91 10.51 23.20
C GLU A 49 16.22 9.97 21.94
N ALA A 50 15.09 9.29 22.08
CA ALA A 50 14.36 8.71 20.94
C ALA A 50 13.70 9.81 20.10
N PHE A 51 13.80 9.68 18.78
CA PHE A 51 13.20 10.61 17.81
C PHE A 51 11.88 10.11 17.26
N ALA A 52 11.54 8.85 17.50
CA ALA A 52 10.31 8.24 17.04
C ALA A 52 9.03 8.80 17.72
N PRO A 53 8.99 9.09 19.05
CA PRO A 53 7.75 9.44 19.74
C PRO A 53 6.90 10.58 19.16
N PRO A 54 7.49 11.71 18.72
CA PRO A 54 6.73 12.81 18.14
C PRO A 54 5.85 12.42 16.94
N TRP A 55 6.18 11.36 16.20
CA TRP A 55 5.44 10.93 15.02
C TRP A 55 4.04 10.37 15.32
N TRP A 56 3.80 9.87 16.52
CA TRP A 56 2.50 9.35 16.95
C TRP A 56 1.87 10.19 18.05
N GLU A 57 2.66 10.75 18.98
CA GLU A 57 2.16 11.56 20.10
C GLU A 57 1.42 12.81 19.61
N PHE A 58 1.91 13.44 18.54
CA PHE A 58 1.26 14.61 17.94
C PHE A 58 -0.20 14.33 17.55
N PHE A 59 -0.49 13.10 17.13
CA PHE A 59 -1.83 12.66 16.73
C PHE A 59 -2.60 11.94 17.85
N ARG A 60 -2.10 12.01 19.10
CA ARG A 60 -2.65 11.32 20.29
C ARG A 60 -2.70 9.81 20.15
N PHE A 61 -1.70 9.24 19.50
CA PHE A 61 -1.46 7.80 19.54
C PHE A 61 -0.38 7.47 20.57
N GLU A 62 -0.33 6.22 20.98
CA GLU A 62 0.78 5.62 21.73
C GLU A 62 1.27 4.37 20.99
N LEU A 63 2.58 4.11 21.08
CA LEU A 63 3.17 2.88 20.56
C LEU A 63 2.85 1.71 21.49
N THR A 64 2.06 0.74 21.01
CA THR A 64 1.73 -0.48 21.75
C THR A 64 2.81 -1.54 21.59
N SER A 65 3.30 -1.74 20.36
CA SER A 65 4.32 -2.76 20.07
C SER A 65 5.05 -2.42 18.78
N ASN A 66 6.35 -2.71 18.76
CA ASN A 66 7.10 -2.84 17.51
C ASN A 66 6.89 -4.24 16.92
N LEU A 67 6.89 -4.33 15.59
CA LEU A 67 6.95 -5.58 14.84
C LEU A 67 8.39 -5.78 14.39
N VAL A 68 9.04 -6.80 14.94
CA VAL A 68 10.45 -7.11 14.75
C VAL A 68 10.58 -8.33 13.86
N ASP A 69 11.48 -8.28 12.89
CA ASP A 69 11.76 -9.40 12.00
C ASP A 69 12.68 -10.43 12.69
N ASP A 70 12.29 -11.70 12.67
CA ASP A 70 13.08 -12.79 13.25
C ASP A 70 14.41 -13.00 12.48
N ALA A 71 14.49 -12.59 11.22
CA ALA A 71 15.65 -12.84 10.37
C ALA A 71 16.84 -11.90 10.67
N ASP A 72 16.56 -10.61 10.91
CA ASP A 72 17.59 -9.58 11.07
C ASP A 72 17.39 -8.68 12.30
N SER A 73 16.38 -8.98 13.14
CA SER A 73 16.01 -8.19 14.32
C SER A 73 15.67 -6.73 14.02
N SER A 74 15.36 -6.38 12.77
CA SER A 74 14.94 -5.05 12.40
C SER A 74 13.47 -4.83 12.74
N ILE A 75 13.15 -3.64 13.24
CA ILE A 75 11.76 -3.18 13.37
C ILE A 75 11.26 -2.89 11.96
N PHE A 76 10.26 -3.62 11.47
CA PHE A 76 9.69 -3.43 10.13
C PHE A 76 8.27 -2.85 10.16
N GLY A 77 7.65 -2.78 11.35
CA GLY A 77 6.36 -2.15 11.55
C GLY A 77 6.10 -1.82 13.01
N ALA A 78 4.96 -1.21 13.27
CA ALA A 78 4.52 -0.79 14.59
C ALA A 78 3.00 -0.85 14.71
N ILE A 79 2.51 -1.08 15.93
CA ILE A 79 1.11 -1.01 16.30
C ILE A 79 0.93 0.21 17.19
N TYR A 80 0.04 1.09 16.79
CA TYR A 80 -0.32 2.29 17.51
C TYR A 80 -1.75 2.20 18.03
N GLU A 81 -1.99 2.65 19.25
CA GLU A 81 -3.31 2.75 19.85
C GLU A 81 -3.68 4.23 20.04
N PHE A 82 -4.90 4.60 19.69
CA PHE A 82 -5.39 5.97 19.89
C PHE A 82 -5.79 6.20 21.34
N LYS A 83 -5.29 7.28 21.94
CA LYS A 83 -5.58 7.69 23.33
C LYS A 83 -6.34 9.02 23.33
N PRO A 84 -7.68 9.00 23.41
CA PRO A 84 -8.45 10.23 23.44
C PRO A 84 -8.26 10.98 24.77
N ALA A 85 -8.20 12.32 24.70
CA ALA A 85 -8.07 13.16 25.89
C ALA A 85 -9.32 13.14 26.79
N SER A 86 -10.49 12.79 26.25
CA SER A 86 -11.75 12.65 26.98
C SER A 86 -12.74 11.81 26.17
N SER A 87 -13.58 11.03 26.87
CA SER A 87 -14.64 10.20 26.28
C SER A 87 -15.78 11.00 25.63
N LYS A 88 -15.82 12.32 25.83
CA LYS A 88 -16.82 13.25 25.25
C LYS A 88 -16.33 14.04 24.03
N ASP A 89 -15.08 13.82 23.60
CA ASP A 89 -14.51 14.56 22.47
C ASP A 89 -15.14 14.04 21.15
N SER A 90 -15.86 14.90 20.43
CA SER A 90 -16.47 14.54 19.14
C SER A 90 -15.46 14.07 18.07
N SER A 91 -14.17 14.36 18.26
CA SER A 91 -13.08 13.83 17.42
C SER A 91 -12.84 12.31 17.59
N VAL A 92 -13.36 11.71 18.67
CA VAL A 92 -13.24 10.28 19.01
C VAL A 92 -14.07 9.40 18.08
N GLN A 93 -15.19 9.89 17.55
CA GLN A 93 -16.14 9.03 16.82
C GLN A 93 -15.59 8.47 15.50
N ASP A 94 -14.58 9.12 14.90
CA ASP A 94 -14.06 8.74 13.58
C ASP A 94 -12.57 8.34 13.59
N ALA A 95 -11.88 8.45 14.73
CA ALA A 95 -10.47 8.08 14.87
C ALA A 95 -10.31 6.56 14.98
N PRO A 96 -9.29 5.96 14.33
CA PRO A 96 -9.05 4.53 14.46
C PRO A 96 -8.64 4.20 15.89
N ASN A 97 -9.13 3.08 16.42
CA ASN A 97 -8.67 2.57 17.71
C ASN A 97 -7.21 2.14 17.61
N PHE A 98 -6.87 1.49 16.49
CA PHE A 98 -5.53 0.99 16.23
C PHE A 98 -5.09 1.29 14.80
N VAL A 99 -3.80 1.53 14.64
CA VAL A 99 -3.14 1.59 13.34
C VAL A 99 -1.98 0.60 13.34
N VAL A 100 -2.00 -0.33 12.38
CA VAL A 100 -0.86 -1.22 12.12
C VAL A 100 -0.11 -0.66 10.91
N ALA A 101 1.10 -0.16 11.15
CA ALA A 101 1.90 0.55 10.17
C ALA A 101 3.16 -0.22 9.80
N PHE A 102 3.48 -0.32 8.51
CA PHE A 102 4.66 -1.04 8.00
C PHE A 102 5.57 -0.09 7.22
N ARG A 103 6.84 -0.02 7.61
CA ARG A 103 7.84 0.74 6.85
C ARG A 103 8.30 -0.04 5.62
N GLY A 104 8.81 0.68 4.63
CA GLY A 104 9.60 0.10 3.56
C GLY A 104 11.06 -0.10 3.98
N THR A 105 11.92 -0.36 3.00
CA THR A 105 13.35 -0.52 3.21
C THR A 105 14.01 0.80 3.61
N ILE A 106 14.93 0.73 4.57
CA ILE A 106 15.80 1.86 4.92
C ILE A 106 17.00 1.76 3.98
N PRO A 107 17.13 2.68 3.02
CA PRO A 107 18.23 2.63 2.08
C PRO A 107 19.56 2.84 2.77
N SER A 108 20.60 2.19 2.26
CA SER A 108 21.97 2.61 2.56
C SER A 108 22.24 4.00 1.92
N LYS A 109 23.33 4.67 2.28
CA LYS A 109 23.55 6.11 1.98
C LYS A 109 23.45 6.49 0.49
N GLU A 110 23.47 5.56 -0.47
CA GLU A 110 23.45 5.87 -1.92
C GLU A 110 22.53 4.97 -2.80
N SER A 111 21.72 4.04 -2.25
CA SER A 111 21.14 2.93 -3.05
C SER A 111 19.61 2.85 -3.18
N LEU A 112 18.85 3.92 -2.92
CA LEU A 112 17.36 3.88 -2.90
C LEU A 112 16.68 3.17 -4.10
N ALA A 113 17.12 3.47 -5.33
CA ALA A 113 16.55 2.86 -6.53
C ALA A 113 16.93 1.38 -6.66
N GLN A 114 18.16 1.03 -6.28
CA GLN A 114 18.66 -0.34 -6.31
C GLN A 114 17.99 -1.20 -5.24
N ASP A 115 17.82 -0.66 -4.03
CA ASP A 115 17.14 -1.31 -2.91
C ASP A 115 15.67 -1.56 -3.26
N GLY A 116 14.99 -0.59 -3.89
CA GLY A 116 13.61 -0.77 -4.38
C GLY A 116 13.48 -1.86 -5.45
N LEU A 117 14.45 -2.02 -6.35
CA LEU A 117 14.47 -3.12 -7.32
C LEU A 117 14.73 -4.48 -6.65
N LEU A 118 15.60 -4.53 -5.63
CA LEU A 118 15.81 -5.72 -4.82
C LEU A 118 14.54 -6.12 -4.04
N ASP A 119 13.79 -5.15 -3.52
CA ASP A 119 12.51 -5.38 -2.85
C ASP A 119 11.45 -5.96 -3.81
N ILE A 120 11.44 -5.53 -5.08
CA ILE A 120 10.58 -6.14 -6.11
C ILE A 120 10.92 -7.62 -6.30
N ASN A 121 12.21 -7.99 -6.26
CA ASN A 121 12.61 -9.40 -6.31
C ASN A 121 12.09 -10.18 -5.09
N ILE A 122 12.11 -9.61 -3.89
CA ILE A 122 11.54 -10.26 -2.69
C ILE A 122 10.03 -10.51 -2.90
N ILE A 123 9.33 -9.55 -3.50
CA ILE A 123 7.90 -9.69 -3.78
C ILE A 123 7.64 -10.78 -4.82
N GLN A 124 8.39 -10.79 -5.93
CA GLN A 124 8.29 -11.81 -6.98
C GLN A 124 8.63 -13.22 -6.47
N ASN A 125 9.61 -13.34 -5.57
CA ASN A 125 10.07 -14.62 -5.03
C ASN A 125 9.23 -15.12 -3.84
N GLY A 126 8.16 -14.40 -3.49
CA GLY A 126 7.15 -14.85 -2.54
C GLY A 126 7.20 -14.13 -1.20
N LEU A 127 6.83 -12.84 -1.18
CA LEU A 127 6.65 -12.05 0.05
C LEU A 127 5.83 -12.80 1.12
N HIS A 128 4.80 -13.55 0.69
CA HIS A 128 3.94 -14.35 1.54
C HIS A 128 4.67 -15.44 2.36
N ARG A 129 5.91 -15.79 2.00
CA ARG A 129 6.75 -16.78 2.67
C ARG A 129 7.76 -16.16 3.63
N THR A 130 7.80 -14.83 3.74
CA THR A 130 8.76 -14.13 4.60
C THR A 130 8.28 -14.13 6.06
N SER A 131 9.23 -14.12 7.00
CA SER A 131 9.00 -13.92 8.44
C SER A 131 8.21 -12.63 8.70
N ARG A 132 8.60 -11.52 8.07
CA ARG A 132 7.91 -10.23 8.17
C ARG A 132 6.43 -10.34 7.85
N PHE A 133 6.07 -11.03 6.76
CA PHE A 133 4.67 -11.21 6.41
C PHE A 133 3.92 -12.10 7.41
N ALA A 134 4.52 -13.21 7.86
CA ALA A 134 3.90 -14.08 8.85
C ALA A 134 3.61 -13.34 10.17
N ILE A 135 4.57 -12.53 10.65
CA ILE A 135 4.43 -11.69 11.84
C ILE A 135 3.38 -10.60 11.62
N ALA A 136 3.43 -9.90 10.48
CA ALA A 136 2.45 -8.88 10.12
C ALA A 136 1.01 -9.43 10.10
N MET A 137 0.79 -10.56 9.42
CA MET A 137 -0.54 -11.15 9.30
C MET A 137 -1.09 -11.55 10.67
N ARG A 138 -0.26 -12.16 11.54
CA ARG A 138 -0.64 -12.51 12.91
C ARG A 138 -0.98 -11.27 13.73
N ALA A 139 -0.17 -10.21 13.63
CA ALA A 139 -0.43 -8.96 14.33
C ALA A 139 -1.76 -8.32 13.89
N VAL A 140 -2.03 -8.27 12.59
CA VAL A 140 -3.28 -7.73 12.04
C VAL A 140 -4.49 -8.53 12.53
N GLN A 141 -4.44 -9.87 12.47
CA GLN A 141 -5.52 -10.73 12.96
C GLN A 141 -5.78 -10.53 14.45
N ASN A 142 -4.73 -10.44 15.26
CA ASN A 142 -4.84 -10.23 16.71
C ASN A 142 -5.48 -8.88 17.03
N ILE A 143 -5.03 -7.80 16.38
CA ILE A 143 -5.56 -6.45 16.61
C ILE A 143 -7.02 -6.34 16.15
N VAL A 144 -7.36 -6.89 14.98
CA VAL A 144 -8.74 -6.89 14.49
C VAL A 144 -9.66 -7.68 15.42
N SER A 145 -9.21 -8.83 15.92
CA SER A 145 -9.96 -9.65 16.87
C SER A 145 -10.15 -8.93 18.21
N ALA A 146 -9.09 -8.32 18.75
CA ALA A 146 -9.13 -7.57 20.01
C ALA A 146 -10.02 -6.32 19.92
N ALA A 147 -9.97 -5.62 18.79
CA ALA A 147 -10.79 -4.43 18.54
C ALA A 147 -12.26 -4.75 18.18
N LYS A 148 -12.67 -6.04 18.16
CA LYS A 148 -13.99 -6.51 17.69
C LYS A 148 -14.36 -5.94 16.31
N SER A 149 -13.38 -5.87 15.41
CA SER A 149 -13.52 -5.28 14.08
C SER A 149 -13.85 -3.77 14.04
N SER A 150 -13.73 -3.05 15.16
CA SER A 150 -14.02 -1.62 15.25
C SER A 150 -12.79 -0.77 14.87
N ASN A 151 -12.90 -0.02 13.77
CA ASN A 151 -12.01 1.06 13.31
C ASN A 151 -10.49 0.79 13.46
N VAL A 152 -9.99 -0.26 12.79
CA VAL A 152 -8.54 -0.52 12.63
C VAL A 152 -8.09 -0.01 11.27
N TRP A 153 -6.93 0.67 11.22
CA TRP A 153 -6.28 1.03 9.96
C TRP A 153 -5.05 0.18 9.70
N LEU A 154 -4.82 -0.11 8.43
CA LEU A 154 -3.60 -0.69 7.92
C LEU A 154 -2.87 0.38 7.10
N ALA A 155 -1.58 0.58 7.34
CA ALA A 155 -0.81 1.56 6.58
C ALA A 155 0.55 0.99 6.19
N GLY A 156 1.05 1.34 5.01
CA GLY A 156 2.39 0.95 4.62
C GLY A 156 2.99 1.80 3.52
N HIS A 157 4.31 1.83 3.48
CA HIS A 157 5.09 2.52 2.44
C HIS A 157 6.02 1.55 1.70
N SER A 158 6.10 1.65 0.37
CA SER A 158 7.03 0.85 -0.46
C SER A 158 6.88 -0.66 -0.16
N LEU A 159 7.93 -1.37 0.25
CA LEU A 159 7.83 -2.78 0.69
C LEU A 159 6.79 -2.98 1.83
N GLY A 160 6.68 -2.03 2.76
CA GLY A 160 5.65 -2.05 3.81
C GLY A 160 4.24 -1.92 3.25
N ALA A 161 4.05 -1.16 2.17
CA ALA A 161 2.77 -1.09 1.45
C ALA A 161 2.45 -2.42 0.78
N ALA A 162 3.46 -3.17 0.32
CA ALA A 162 3.25 -4.52 -0.19
C ALA A 162 2.78 -5.48 0.93
N ILE A 163 3.42 -5.45 2.10
CA ILE A 163 2.97 -6.22 3.27
C ILE A 163 1.52 -5.87 3.63
N ALA A 164 1.21 -4.57 3.69
CA ALA A 164 -0.15 -4.07 3.94
C ALA A 164 -1.14 -4.55 2.87
N THR A 165 -0.76 -4.52 1.60
CA THR A 165 -1.62 -4.98 0.49
C THR A 165 -1.98 -6.45 0.66
N LEU A 166 -0.99 -7.30 0.94
CA LEU A 166 -1.22 -8.74 1.10
C LEU A 166 -2.05 -9.06 2.35
N ALA A 167 -1.78 -8.40 3.47
CA ALA A 167 -2.56 -8.57 4.69
C ALA A 167 -4.01 -8.10 4.49
N GLY A 168 -4.22 -6.94 3.85
CA GLY A 168 -5.54 -6.41 3.51
C GLY A 168 -6.34 -7.34 2.59
N LYS A 169 -5.70 -7.88 1.54
CA LYS A 169 -6.32 -8.90 0.67
C LYS A 169 -6.76 -10.13 1.46
N ASN A 170 -5.91 -10.65 2.35
CA ASN A 170 -6.26 -11.83 3.14
C ASN A 170 -7.42 -11.55 4.10
N MET A 171 -7.42 -10.39 4.77
CA MET A 171 -8.52 -10.01 5.66
C MET A 171 -9.83 -9.81 4.90
N ALA A 172 -9.80 -9.20 3.71
CA ALA A 172 -10.96 -9.06 2.84
C ALA A 172 -11.54 -10.41 2.40
N LYS A 173 -10.68 -11.37 2.03
CA LYS A 173 -11.10 -12.76 1.72
C LYS A 173 -11.69 -13.48 2.93
N MET A 174 -11.31 -13.09 4.15
CA MET A 174 -11.92 -13.56 5.41
C MET A 174 -13.19 -12.77 5.79
N GLY A 175 -13.69 -11.89 4.92
CA GLY A 175 -14.91 -11.11 5.14
C GLY A 175 -14.72 -9.84 5.99
N THR A 176 -13.48 -9.43 6.28
CA THR A 176 -13.19 -8.21 7.05
C THR A 176 -12.54 -7.15 6.17
N LEU A 177 -13.28 -6.07 5.91
CA LEU A 177 -12.79 -4.94 5.14
C LEU A 177 -12.06 -3.96 6.06
N ILE A 178 -10.73 -3.93 5.95
CA ILE A 178 -9.89 -3.01 6.73
C ILE A 178 -9.61 -1.76 5.90
N GLU A 179 -9.75 -0.60 6.52
CA GLU A 179 -9.32 0.66 5.90
C GLU A 179 -7.79 0.65 5.73
N THR A 180 -7.33 0.75 4.49
CA THR A 180 -5.91 0.57 4.15
C THR A 180 -5.34 1.77 3.41
N PHE A 181 -4.16 2.22 3.82
CA PHE A 181 -3.40 3.32 3.23
C PHE A 181 -2.09 2.78 2.64
N LEU A 182 -1.98 2.78 1.31
CA LEU A 182 -0.86 2.23 0.56
C LEU A 182 -0.07 3.37 -0.07
N PHE A 183 1.11 3.67 0.46
CA PHE A 183 1.99 4.73 -0.04
C PHE A 183 3.07 4.14 -0.94
N ASN A 184 3.07 4.55 -2.21
CA ASN A 184 4.06 4.16 -3.21
C ASN A 184 4.32 2.64 -3.26
N PRO A 185 3.29 1.78 -3.26
CA PRO A 185 3.50 0.34 -3.31
C PRO A 185 4.16 -0.05 -4.64
N PRO A 186 5.02 -1.07 -4.65
CA PRO A 186 5.59 -1.59 -5.88
C PRO A 186 4.53 -2.20 -6.79
N PHE A 187 4.66 -1.91 -8.08
CA PHE A 187 3.90 -2.54 -9.16
C PHE A 187 4.82 -3.50 -9.92
N VAL A 188 4.52 -4.80 -9.88
CA VAL A 188 5.41 -5.85 -10.39
C VAL A 188 5.03 -6.19 -11.84
N SER A 189 5.32 -5.28 -12.77
CA SER A 189 5.14 -5.50 -14.22
C SER A 189 6.20 -4.78 -15.05
N ALA A 190 6.12 -4.94 -16.37
CA ALA A 190 6.86 -4.09 -17.30
C ALA A 190 6.46 -2.61 -17.07
N PRO A 191 7.42 -1.66 -17.07
CA PRO A 191 7.17 -0.26 -16.75
C PRO A 191 6.64 0.51 -17.99
N ILE A 192 5.41 0.19 -18.41
CA ILE A 192 4.76 0.76 -19.60
C ILE A 192 4.56 2.29 -19.45
N GLU A 193 4.32 2.76 -18.23
CA GLU A 193 4.06 4.17 -17.92
C GLU A 193 5.27 5.08 -18.16
N ARG A 194 6.48 4.50 -18.26
CA ARG A 194 7.69 5.22 -18.65
C ARG A 194 7.78 5.59 -20.12
N ILE A 195 6.97 4.95 -20.99
CA ILE A 195 6.92 5.31 -22.41
C ILE A 195 6.43 6.77 -22.50
N LYS A 196 6.83 7.55 -23.50
CA LYS A 196 6.34 8.95 -23.62
C LYS A 196 5.08 9.06 -24.48
N ASP A 197 5.03 8.26 -25.54
CA ASP A 197 3.94 8.23 -26.48
C ASP A 197 2.71 7.53 -25.89
N THR A 198 1.61 8.29 -25.77
CA THR A 198 0.35 7.80 -25.17
C THR A 198 -0.34 6.76 -26.05
N ASN A 199 -0.26 6.89 -27.39
CA ASN A 199 -0.85 5.92 -28.31
C ASN A 199 -0.11 4.59 -28.25
N VAL A 200 1.23 4.63 -28.15
CA VAL A 200 2.06 3.43 -27.99
C VAL A 200 1.77 2.74 -26.66
N LYS A 201 1.70 3.49 -25.54
CA LYS A 201 1.30 2.93 -24.24
C LYS A 201 -0.03 2.18 -24.32
N GLN A 202 -1.04 2.85 -24.87
CA GLN A 202 -2.39 2.32 -24.96
C GLN A 202 -2.45 1.09 -25.87
N GLY A 203 -1.77 1.12 -27.02
CA GLY A 203 -1.66 -0.02 -27.92
C GLY A 203 -1.03 -1.23 -27.24
N ILE A 204 0.07 -1.05 -26.49
CA ILE A 204 0.73 -2.12 -25.73
C ILE A 204 -0.21 -2.69 -24.66
N ARG A 205 -0.89 -1.84 -23.88
CA ARG A 205 -1.81 -2.30 -22.83
C ARG A 205 -2.97 -3.10 -23.42
N ILE A 206 -3.60 -2.63 -24.48
CA ILE A 206 -4.66 -3.35 -25.20
C ILE A 206 -4.15 -4.71 -25.68
N ALA A 207 -3.04 -4.72 -26.43
CA ALA A 207 -2.48 -5.97 -26.97
C ALA A 207 -2.15 -6.98 -25.86
N SER A 208 -1.56 -6.51 -24.76
CA SER A 208 -1.24 -7.32 -23.58
C SER A 208 -2.49 -7.95 -22.97
N SER A 209 -3.56 -7.17 -22.78
CA SER A 209 -4.82 -7.67 -22.22
C SER A 209 -5.46 -8.75 -23.08
N PHE A 210 -5.51 -8.56 -24.39
CA PHE A 210 -6.06 -9.56 -25.31
C PHE A 210 -5.23 -10.85 -25.33
N LEU A 211 -3.90 -10.72 -25.37
CA LEU A 211 -2.99 -11.88 -25.31
C LEU A 211 -3.18 -12.66 -24.01
N THR A 212 -3.23 -11.95 -22.89
CA THR A 212 -3.42 -12.51 -21.55
C THR A 212 -4.77 -13.23 -21.42
N ALA A 213 -5.85 -12.61 -21.92
CA ALA A 213 -7.18 -13.18 -21.93
C ALA A 213 -7.23 -14.47 -22.77
N GLY A 214 -6.63 -14.46 -23.96
CA GLY A 214 -6.54 -15.65 -24.83
C GLY A 214 -5.79 -16.81 -24.17
N LEU A 215 -4.63 -16.54 -23.56
CA LEU A 215 -3.86 -17.54 -22.80
C LEU A 215 -4.65 -18.08 -21.60
N SER A 216 -5.34 -17.20 -20.87
CA SER A 216 -6.17 -17.59 -19.72
C SER A 216 -7.32 -18.51 -20.13
N PHE A 217 -7.96 -18.24 -21.27
CA PHE A 217 -9.02 -19.07 -21.81
C PHE A 217 -8.51 -20.46 -22.20
N ALA A 218 -7.38 -20.54 -22.91
CA ALA A 218 -6.78 -21.82 -23.31
C ALA A 218 -6.35 -22.69 -22.11
N LEU A 219 -5.86 -22.06 -21.02
CA LEU A 219 -5.43 -22.79 -19.82
C LEU A 219 -6.59 -23.23 -18.91
N LYS A 220 -7.76 -22.57 -18.97
CA LYS A 220 -8.96 -22.97 -18.22
C LYS A 220 -9.51 -24.33 -18.67
N ASP A 221 -9.26 -24.74 -19.91
CA ASP A 221 -9.75 -26.00 -20.49
C ASP A 221 -9.04 -27.25 -19.91
N HIS A 222 -7.99 -27.07 -19.10
CA HIS A 222 -7.14 -28.16 -18.62
C HIS A 222 -7.26 -28.50 -17.10
N HIS A 223 -8.06 -27.80 -16.28
CA HIS A 223 -8.14 -28.09 -14.83
C HIS A 223 -9.51 -27.86 -14.15
N GLN A 224 -9.95 -28.86 -13.38
CA GLN A 224 -11.12 -28.87 -12.48
C GLN A 224 -10.87 -28.19 -11.11
N GLU A 225 -11.89 -27.46 -10.65
CA GLU A 225 -12.32 -27.19 -9.26
C GLU A 225 -11.25 -26.88 -8.19
N ARG A 226 -10.80 -25.63 -8.18
CA ARG A 226 -10.56 -24.88 -6.92
C ARG A 226 -11.27 -23.54 -7.04
N SER A 227 -11.78 -23.03 -5.91
CA SER A 227 -12.50 -21.74 -5.75
C SER A 227 -12.17 -20.78 -6.88
N THR A 228 -13.17 -20.45 -7.71
CA THR A 228 -12.89 -19.85 -9.01
C THR A 228 -12.19 -18.49 -8.80
N PRO A 229 -11.24 -18.10 -9.67
CA PRO A 229 -10.64 -16.76 -9.63
C PRO A 229 -11.69 -15.63 -9.62
N ASP A 230 -12.87 -15.91 -10.18
CA ASP A 230 -14.03 -15.02 -10.16
C ASP A 230 -14.56 -14.76 -8.74
N ASP A 231 -14.68 -15.79 -7.90
CA ASP A 231 -15.14 -15.65 -6.51
C ASP A 231 -14.16 -14.81 -5.67
N SER A 232 -12.85 -15.03 -5.84
CA SER A 232 -11.84 -14.24 -5.12
C SER A 232 -11.78 -12.79 -5.58
N PHE A 233 -11.99 -12.53 -6.87
CA PHE A 233 -11.97 -11.17 -7.41
C PHE A 233 -13.21 -10.39 -6.97
N ALA A 234 -14.38 -11.02 -7.03
CA ALA A 234 -15.64 -10.46 -6.53
C ALA A 234 -15.56 -10.15 -5.03
N MET A 235 -15.01 -11.06 -4.21
CA MET A 235 -14.79 -10.79 -2.79
C MET A 235 -13.87 -9.58 -2.57
N LEU A 236 -12.75 -9.51 -3.30
CA LEU A 236 -11.80 -8.41 -3.17
C LEU A 236 -12.33 -7.08 -3.72
N SER A 237 -13.30 -7.08 -4.64
CA SER A 237 -13.86 -5.84 -5.24
C SER A 237 -14.47 -4.90 -4.20
N SER A 238 -15.00 -5.47 -3.10
CA SER A 238 -15.58 -4.75 -1.97
C SER A 238 -14.52 -4.06 -1.10
N TRP A 239 -13.27 -4.53 -1.12
CA TRP A 239 -12.15 -3.90 -0.44
C TRP A 239 -11.54 -2.79 -1.30
N VAL A 240 -11.68 -1.54 -0.85
CA VAL A 240 -11.24 -0.35 -1.59
C VAL A 240 -10.10 0.35 -0.82
N PRO A 241 -8.84 -0.08 -0.99
CA PRO A 241 -7.70 0.59 -0.35
C PRO A 241 -7.50 2.00 -0.91
N ARG A 242 -6.96 2.89 -0.09
CA ARG A 242 -6.46 4.20 -0.52
C ARG A 242 -5.04 4.03 -1.04
N LEU A 243 -4.88 4.25 -2.33
CA LEU A 243 -3.64 4.02 -3.04
C LEU A 243 -3.02 5.37 -3.42
N PHE A 244 -1.85 5.66 -2.89
CA PHE A 244 -1.13 6.92 -3.09
C PHE A 244 0.08 6.67 -3.97
N VAL A 245 0.16 7.35 -5.11
CA VAL A 245 1.22 7.15 -6.11
C VAL A 245 1.74 8.46 -6.68
N ASN A 246 2.96 8.44 -7.18
CA ASN A 246 3.60 9.58 -7.84
C ASN A 246 3.99 9.21 -9.28
N PRO A 247 3.64 9.99 -10.31
CA PRO A 247 4.04 9.71 -11.69
C PRO A 247 5.57 9.68 -11.92
N CYS A 248 6.34 10.41 -11.11
CA CYS A 248 7.80 10.43 -11.14
C CYS A 248 8.44 9.23 -10.39
N ASP A 249 7.63 8.38 -9.77
CA ASP A 249 8.07 7.16 -9.08
C ASP A 249 7.84 5.94 -9.99
N PHE A 250 8.90 5.44 -10.61
CA PHE A 250 8.82 4.28 -11.51
C PHE A 250 8.49 2.96 -10.78
N ILE A 251 8.54 2.91 -9.44
CA ILE A 251 8.16 1.72 -8.67
C ILE A 251 6.64 1.58 -8.60
N CYS A 252 5.89 2.70 -8.51
CA CYS A 252 4.44 2.67 -8.31
C CYS A 252 3.60 3.31 -9.43
N SER A 253 4.20 4.11 -10.33
CA SER A 253 3.47 4.85 -11.37
C SER A 253 2.63 3.97 -12.30
N GLU A 254 2.98 2.69 -12.50
CA GLU A 254 2.17 1.75 -13.30
C GLU A 254 0.73 1.58 -12.79
N TYR A 255 0.45 1.82 -11.50
CA TYR A 255 -0.92 1.81 -11.00
C TYR A 255 -1.81 2.83 -11.72
N ILE A 256 -1.26 3.97 -12.16
CA ILE A 256 -2.01 5.01 -12.89
C ILE A 256 -2.57 4.41 -14.18
N GLY A 257 -1.69 3.95 -15.07
CA GLY A 257 -2.11 3.37 -16.33
C GLY A 257 -2.84 2.05 -16.18
N TYR A 258 -2.57 1.27 -15.13
CA TYR A 258 -3.35 0.08 -14.78
C TYR A 258 -4.83 0.44 -14.59
N PHE A 259 -5.15 1.39 -13.71
CA PHE A 259 -6.55 1.76 -13.45
C PHE A 259 -7.20 2.53 -14.60
N GLU A 260 -6.45 3.38 -15.30
CA GLU A 260 -6.93 4.13 -16.46
C GLU A 260 -7.26 3.22 -17.65
N HIS A 261 -6.40 2.23 -17.91
CA HIS A 261 -6.63 1.23 -18.95
C HIS A 261 -7.89 0.42 -18.68
N ARG A 262 -8.11 0.00 -17.43
CA ARG A 262 -9.35 -0.71 -17.06
C ARG A 262 -10.59 0.15 -17.31
N ASN A 263 -10.54 1.42 -16.91
CA ASN A 263 -11.65 2.35 -17.15
C ASN A 263 -11.87 2.61 -18.64
N PHE A 264 -10.82 2.60 -19.44
CA PHE A 264 -10.90 2.73 -20.89
C PHE A 264 -11.53 1.48 -21.53
N MET A 265 -11.11 0.28 -21.13
CA MET A 265 -11.67 -0.99 -21.62
C MET A 265 -13.15 -1.15 -21.27
N GLU A 266 -13.58 -0.72 -20.09
CA GLU A 266 -15.00 -0.63 -19.71
C GLU A 266 -15.79 0.30 -20.64
N LYS A 267 -15.25 1.50 -20.93
CA LYS A 267 -15.89 2.47 -21.84
C LYS A 267 -16.01 1.97 -23.27
N LEU A 268 -15.10 1.10 -23.71
CA LEU A 268 -15.15 0.45 -25.02
C LEU A 268 -16.14 -0.74 -25.09
N GLY A 269 -16.75 -1.14 -23.97
CA GLY A 269 -17.63 -2.32 -23.91
C GLY A 269 -16.88 -3.65 -23.91
N VAL A 270 -15.56 -3.65 -23.70
CA VAL A 270 -14.70 -4.84 -23.64
C VAL A 270 -14.13 -5.09 -22.24
N GLY A 271 -14.77 -4.55 -21.21
CA GLY A 271 -14.38 -4.69 -19.80
C GLY A 271 -14.20 -6.14 -19.34
N GLY A 272 -15.01 -7.08 -19.86
CA GLY A 272 -14.87 -8.51 -19.56
C GLY A 272 -13.53 -9.12 -19.96
N ILE A 273 -12.94 -8.66 -21.08
CA ILE A 273 -11.59 -9.10 -21.53
C ILE A 273 -10.54 -8.62 -20.53
N GLU A 274 -10.66 -7.36 -20.13
CA GLU A 274 -9.74 -6.75 -19.18
C GLU A 274 -9.86 -7.36 -17.78
N ARG A 275 -11.08 -7.71 -17.35
CA ARG A 275 -11.31 -8.44 -16.09
C ARG A 275 -10.61 -9.80 -16.11
N LEU A 276 -10.75 -10.56 -17.19
CA LEU A 276 -10.07 -11.84 -17.36
C LEU A 276 -8.54 -11.69 -17.36
N ALA A 277 -8.02 -10.67 -18.04
CA ALA A 277 -6.59 -10.37 -18.08
C ALA A 277 -6.04 -9.91 -16.72
N THR A 278 -6.79 -9.08 -15.99
CA THR A 278 -6.40 -8.58 -14.67
C THR A 278 -6.40 -9.68 -13.61
N GLN A 279 -7.25 -10.70 -13.73
CA GLN A 279 -7.22 -11.87 -12.84
C GLN A 279 -6.00 -12.76 -13.08
N ASN A 280 -5.31 -12.60 -14.22
CA ASN A 280 -4.26 -13.51 -14.67
C ASN A 280 -3.12 -12.70 -15.30
N SER A 281 -2.10 -12.25 -14.58
CA SER A 281 -0.97 -11.58 -15.26
C SER A 281 -0.19 -12.57 -16.15
N ILE A 282 0.42 -12.11 -17.25
CA ILE A 282 1.27 -12.96 -18.12
C ILE A 282 2.36 -13.67 -17.28
N GLY A 283 3.00 -12.93 -16.38
CA GLY A 283 4.00 -13.48 -15.45
C GLY A 283 3.39 -14.48 -14.46
N GLY A 284 2.16 -14.23 -13.97
CA GLY A 284 1.43 -15.15 -13.12
C GLY A 284 1.01 -16.44 -13.84
N LEU A 285 0.59 -16.34 -15.09
CA LEU A 285 0.27 -17.50 -15.95
C LEU A 285 1.52 -18.35 -16.24
N PHE A 286 2.66 -17.70 -16.52
CA PHE A 286 3.93 -18.40 -16.70
C PHE A 286 4.39 -19.10 -15.43
N LEU A 287 4.31 -18.43 -14.27
CA LEU A 287 4.63 -19.03 -12.97
C LEU A 287 3.68 -20.19 -12.62
N ARG A 288 2.39 -20.05 -12.94
CA ARG A 288 1.39 -21.11 -12.75
C ARG A 288 1.65 -22.33 -13.64
N ALA A 289 2.05 -22.12 -14.90
CA ALA A 289 2.51 -23.20 -15.78
C ALA A 289 3.74 -23.94 -15.24
N LEU A 290 4.57 -23.26 -14.43
CA LEU A 290 5.71 -23.82 -13.71
C LEU A 290 5.36 -24.34 -12.29
N GLY A 291 4.08 -24.41 -11.92
CA GLY A 291 3.62 -24.89 -10.62
C GLY A 291 3.89 -23.95 -9.43
N LYS A 292 4.21 -22.68 -9.69
CA LYS A 292 4.46 -21.66 -8.66
C LYS A 292 3.24 -20.74 -8.54
N ASP A 293 2.32 -21.09 -7.65
CA ASP A 293 1.16 -20.25 -7.35
C ASP A 293 1.52 -19.11 -6.38
N SER A 294 1.26 -17.86 -6.78
CA SER A 294 1.21 -16.71 -5.88
C SER A 294 0.17 -15.71 -6.36
N ASP A 295 -0.68 -15.21 -5.45
CA ASP A 295 -1.65 -14.15 -5.74
C ASP A 295 -0.88 -12.86 -6.10
N PRO A 296 -1.07 -12.31 -7.31
CA PRO A 296 -0.31 -11.14 -7.76
C PRO A 296 -0.66 -9.92 -6.90
N LEU A 297 0.32 -9.46 -6.13
CA LEU A 297 0.17 -8.40 -5.14
C LEU A 297 -0.42 -7.10 -5.72
N HIS A 298 0.02 -6.73 -6.92
CA HIS A 298 -0.32 -5.45 -7.58
C HIS A 298 -1.67 -5.44 -8.29
N LEU A 299 -2.31 -6.61 -8.48
CA LEU A 299 -3.62 -6.68 -9.14
C LEU A 299 -4.70 -6.40 -8.09
N LEU A 300 -5.27 -5.20 -8.16
CA LEU A 300 -6.29 -4.71 -7.25
C LEU A 300 -7.60 -4.48 -8.03
N PRO A 301 -8.71 -5.14 -7.65
CA PRO A 301 -9.99 -4.95 -8.32
C PRO A 301 -10.50 -3.52 -8.15
N SER A 302 -10.29 -2.92 -6.98
CA SER A 302 -10.81 -1.60 -6.61
C SER A 302 -9.73 -0.82 -5.87
N ALA A 303 -9.75 0.52 -5.98
CA ALA A 303 -8.93 1.42 -5.17
C ALA A 303 -9.46 2.86 -5.23
N ASN A 304 -9.19 3.63 -4.18
CA ASN A 304 -9.22 5.08 -4.26
C ASN A 304 -7.81 5.58 -4.59
N LEU A 305 -7.54 5.79 -5.88
CA LEU A 305 -6.23 6.20 -6.38
C LEU A 305 -6.05 7.71 -6.20
N THR A 306 -5.00 8.10 -5.50
CA THR A 306 -4.58 9.49 -5.34
C THR A 306 -3.20 9.67 -5.95
N THR A 307 -3.13 10.47 -7.01
CA THR A 307 -1.91 10.81 -7.71
C THR A 307 -1.36 12.13 -7.20
N ASN A 308 -0.08 12.16 -6.83
CA ASN A 308 0.62 13.40 -6.49
C ASN A 308 1.17 14.07 -7.76
N LEU A 309 0.58 15.20 -8.12
CA LEU A 309 0.96 16.00 -9.28
C LEU A 309 1.88 17.17 -8.91
N SER A 310 2.26 17.31 -7.63
CA SER A 310 3.26 18.29 -7.22
C SER A 310 4.62 17.99 -7.86
N PRO A 311 5.40 19.03 -8.26
CA PRO A 311 6.72 18.84 -8.83
C PRO A 311 7.62 17.99 -7.91
N SER A 312 8.19 16.92 -8.49
CA SER A 312 9.12 16.02 -7.80
C SER A 312 10.44 16.04 -8.59
N PRO A 313 11.51 16.63 -8.06
CA PRO A 313 12.75 16.88 -8.83
C PRO A 313 13.53 15.59 -9.11
N ASP A 314 13.36 14.55 -8.29
CA ASP A 314 14.01 13.27 -8.47
C ASP A 314 13.13 12.11 -7.95
N PHE A 315 13.59 10.89 -8.25
CA PHE A 315 12.97 9.65 -7.79
C PHE A 315 12.93 9.53 -6.26
N LYS A 316 13.95 10.00 -5.54
CA LYS A 316 14.02 9.88 -4.08
C LYS A 316 12.90 10.70 -3.41
N ILE A 317 12.59 11.86 -3.95
CA ILE A 317 11.48 12.70 -3.49
C ILE A 317 10.15 12.10 -3.96
N ALA A 318 10.06 11.66 -5.21
CA ALA A 318 8.86 11.05 -5.77
C ALA A 318 8.47 9.72 -5.09
N HIS A 319 9.45 8.94 -4.62
CA HIS A 319 9.22 7.71 -3.88
C HIS A 319 9.15 7.93 -2.37
N GLY A 320 9.69 9.04 -1.86
CA GLY A 320 9.76 9.29 -0.42
C GLY A 320 8.39 9.50 0.23
N LEU A 321 8.19 8.87 1.39
CA LEU A 321 6.96 8.98 2.17
C LEU A 321 6.63 10.43 2.58
N HIS A 322 7.64 11.27 2.73
CA HIS A 322 7.51 12.66 3.20
C HIS A 322 6.63 13.55 2.32
N GLN A 323 6.45 13.20 1.04
CA GLN A 323 5.55 13.94 0.18
C GLN A 323 4.08 13.87 0.65
N TRP A 324 3.70 12.88 1.46
CA TRP A 324 2.29 12.59 1.73
C TRP A 324 1.68 13.37 2.91
N TRP A 325 2.51 14.10 3.67
CA TRP A 325 2.10 14.96 4.79
C TRP A 325 2.47 16.44 4.60
N ARG A 326 2.84 16.87 3.38
CA ARG A 326 3.07 18.29 3.08
C ARG A 326 1.74 19.06 2.98
N PRO A 327 1.72 20.36 3.33
CA PRO A 327 0.50 21.17 3.27
C PRO A 327 0.08 21.50 1.82
N ASP A 328 1.04 21.81 0.94
CA ASP A 328 0.79 22.31 -0.42
C ASP A 328 0.92 21.19 -1.47
N LEU A 329 -0.02 20.25 -1.44
CA LEU A 329 -0.04 19.13 -2.37
C LEU A 329 -1.09 19.32 -3.46
N HIS A 330 -0.66 19.26 -4.71
CA HIS A 330 -1.56 19.14 -5.86
C HIS A 330 -1.89 17.67 -6.07
N LEU A 331 -3.02 17.24 -5.52
CA LEU A 331 -3.45 15.84 -5.55
C LEU A 331 -4.69 15.67 -6.41
N GLN A 332 -4.70 14.61 -7.20
CA GLN A 332 -5.87 14.17 -7.94
C GLN A 332 -6.32 12.81 -7.40
N SER A 333 -7.54 12.73 -6.88
CA SER A 333 -8.12 11.48 -6.40
C SER A 333 -9.23 10.99 -7.33
N LYS A 334 -9.22 9.69 -7.64
CA LYS A 334 -10.26 9.02 -8.42
C LYS A 334 -10.53 7.64 -7.85
N GLN A 335 -11.80 7.33 -7.65
CA GLN A 335 -12.23 6.01 -7.21
C GLN A 335 -12.42 5.10 -8.42
N TYR A 336 -11.87 3.89 -8.31
CA TYR A 336 -12.02 2.80 -9.24
C TYR A 336 -12.66 1.63 -8.50
N HIS A 337 -13.71 1.07 -9.08
CA HIS A 337 -14.44 -0.06 -8.52
C HIS A 337 -14.83 -0.99 -9.66
N TYR A 338 -14.27 -2.21 -9.65
CA TYR A 338 -14.52 -3.21 -10.69
C TYR A 338 -14.89 -4.54 -10.00
N GLY A 339 -16.13 -4.96 -10.20
CA GLY A 339 -16.74 -6.19 -9.65
C GLY A 339 -16.70 -7.39 -10.57
#